data_AF-A0A9X9WL63-F1
#
_entry.id   AF-A0A9X9WL63-F1
#
_cell.length_a   1.000
_cell.length_b   1.000
_cell.length_c   1.000
_cell.angle_alpha   90.00
_cell.angle_beta   90.00
_cell.angle_gamma   90.00
#
_symmetry.space_group_name_H-M   'P 1'
#
loop_
_entity.id
_entity.type
_entity.pdbx_description
1 polymer ?
#
loop_
_entity_poly.entity_id
_entity_poly.type
_entity_poly.pdbx_seq_one_letter_code
_entity_poly.pdbx_strand_id
1 'polypeptide(L)'
;MDVVMEGYLRFLRAGPEPGTGDDTKAFAGHHAACRAALAHVEALVKLGRLMGAEGSAAEDATTILVEARQAIAAFPEEDPHGEEEQC
;
A
#
# COMPACT_ATOMS: atom_id res chain seq x y z
N MET A 1 6.00 -13.33 11.18
CA MET A 1 5.24 -12.32 10.40
C MET A 1 5.90 -10.94 10.54
N ASP A 2 6.43 -10.62 11.71
CA ASP A 2 6.93 -9.28 12.07
C ASP A 2 8.02 -8.71 11.15
N VAL A 3 9.01 -9.51 10.75
CA VAL A 3 10.09 -9.04 9.84
C VAL A 3 9.55 -8.63 8.46
N VAL A 4 8.52 -9.33 7.96
CA VAL A 4 7.88 -9.01 6.67
C VAL A 4 7.05 -7.73 6.81
N MET A 5 6.31 -7.58 7.91
CA MET A 5 5.55 -6.35 8.18
C MET A 5 6.44 -5.13 8.38
N GLU A 6 7.58 -5.27 9.05
CA GLU A 6 8.55 -4.19 9.22
C GLU A 6 9.09 -3.71 7.86
N GLY A 7 9.36 -4.64 6.94
CA GLY A 7 9.74 -4.32 5.57
C GLY A 7 8.68 -3.52 4.83
N TYR A 8 7.42 -3.93 4.94
CA TYR A 8 6.29 -3.19 4.35
C TYR A 8 6.13 -1.79 4.94
N LEU A 9 6.15 -1.66 6.26
CA LEU A 9 6.05 -0.37 6.94
C LEU A 9 7.19 0.57 6.57
N ARG A 10 8.42 0.05 6.45
CA ARG A 10 9.57 0.83 5.99
C ARG A 10 9.35 1.36 4.57
N PHE A 11 8.86 0.50 3.66
CA PHE A 11 8.56 0.90 2.29
C PHE A 11 7.47 1.98 2.22
N LEU A 12 6.36 1.80 2.95
CA LEU A 12 5.25 2.76 3.00
C LEU A 12 5.68 4.13 3.56
N ARG A 13 6.65 4.16 4.49
CA ARG A 13 7.14 5.39 5.13
C ARG A 13 8.24 6.11 4.36
N ALA A 14 8.93 5.42 3.45
CA ALA A 14 10.05 5.99 2.72
C ALA A 14 9.63 7.12 1.75
N GLY A 15 8.36 7.13 1.31
CA GLY A 15 7.86 8.09 0.33
C GLY A 15 8.40 7.84 -1.09
N PRO A 16 7.94 8.62 -2.08
CA PRO A 16 8.46 8.56 -3.44
C PRO A 16 9.93 8.98 -3.50
N GLU A 17 10.70 8.37 -4.42
CA GLU A 17 12.13 8.64 -4.57
C GLU A 17 12.36 10.10 -5.04
N PRO A 18 13.07 10.93 -4.26
CA PRO A 18 13.25 12.34 -4.59
C PRO A 18 14.22 12.54 -5.75
N GLY A 19 13.97 13.55 -6.59
CA GLY A 19 14.91 13.98 -7.64
C GLY A 19 14.83 13.18 -8.96
N THR A 20 13.86 12.28 -9.09
CA THR A 20 13.45 11.80 -10.41
C THR A 20 12.70 12.97 -11.08
N GLY A 21 13.10 13.41 -12.27
CA GLY A 21 12.67 14.69 -12.86
C GLY A 21 11.18 14.87 -13.16
N ASP A 22 10.31 14.02 -12.62
CA ASP A 22 8.85 14.07 -12.68
C ASP A 22 8.27 13.56 -11.35
N ASP A 23 8.19 14.45 -10.36
CA ASP A 23 7.73 14.15 -8.99
C ASP A 23 6.31 13.57 -8.96
N THR A 24 5.46 13.91 -9.93
CA THR A 24 4.10 13.39 -10.06
C THR A 24 4.10 11.91 -10.46
N LYS A 25 4.92 11.52 -11.44
CA LYS A 25 5.09 10.10 -11.80
C LYS A 25 5.72 9.29 -10.67
N ALA A 26 6.68 9.88 -9.95
CA ALA A 26 7.31 9.25 -8.80
C ALA A 26 6.28 8.97 -7.68
N PHE A 27 5.42 9.95 -7.40
CA PHE A 27 4.31 9.81 -6.45
C PHE A 27 3.31 8.73 -6.89
N ALA A 28 2.83 8.78 -8.13
CA ALA A 28 1.88 7.80 -8.66
C ALA A 28 2.43 6.37 -8.62
N GLY A 29 3.70 6.18 -9.00
CA GLY A 29 4.39 4.89 -8.93
C GLY A 29 4.54 4.38 -7.49
N HIS A 30 4.96 5.26 -6.57
CA HIS A 30 5.04 4.92 -5.14
C HIS A 30 3.67 4.57 -4.56
N HIS A 31 2.64 5.34 -4.88
CA HIS A 31 1.26 5.11 -4.43
C HIS A 31 0.71 3.76 -4.93
N ALA A 32 0.91 3.44 -6.21
CA ALA A 32 0.54 2.13 -6.76
C ALA A 32 1.27 0.98 -6.07
N ALA A 33 2.56 1.13 -5.80
CA ALA A 33 3.35 0.14 -5.08
C ALA A 33 2.89 -0.03 -3.61
N CYS A 34 2.52 1.06 -2.93
CA CYS A 34 1.96 1.03 -1.57
C CYS A 34 0.65 0.23 -1.54
N ARG A 35 -0.23 0.39 -2.53
CA ARG A 35 -1.46 -0.41 -2.63
C ARG A 35 -1.19 -1.89 -2.85
N ALA A 36 -0.25 -2.22 -3.73
CA ALA A 36 0.15 -3.61 -3.97
C ALA A 36 0.75 -4.26 -2.72
N ALA A 37 1.58 -3.51 -1.99
CA ALA A 37 2.13 -3.93 -0.69
C ALA A 37 1.02 -4.26 0.32
N LEU A 38 0.03 -3.38 0.48
CA LEU A 38 -1.10 -3.63 1.39
C LEU A 38 -1.93 -4.84 0.98
N ALA A 39 -2.22 -5.00 -0.32
CA ALA A 39 -2.94 -6.17 -0.83
C ALA A 39 -2.20 -7.49 -0.51
N HIS A 40 -0.87 -7.48 -0.59
CA HIS A 40 -0.07 -8.64 -0.21
C HIS A 40 -0.13 -8.92 1.30
N VAL A 41 -0.05 -7.88 2.13
CA VAL A 41 -0.20 -8.02 3.60
C VAL A 41 -1.57 -8.61 3.95
N GLU A 42 -2.65 -8.14 3.31
CA GLU A 42 -3.98 -8.72 3.50
C GLU A 42 -4.03 -10.21 3.15
N ALA A 43 -3.36 -10.63 2.08
CA ALA A 43 -3.27 -12.04 1.69
C ALA A 43 -2.51 -12.87 2.74
N LEU A 44 -1.41 -12.34 3.29
CA LEU A 44 -0.63 -13.00 4.34
C LEU A 44 -1.44 -13.15 5.64
N VAL A 45 -2.20 -12.12 6.03
CA VAL A 45 -3.12 -12.19 7.20
C VAL A 45 -4.18 -13.27 6.99
N LYS A 46 -4.79 -13.33 5.80
CA LYS A 46 -5.79 -14.36 5.46
C LYS A 46 -5.18 -15.77 5.51
N LEU A 47 -4.01 -15.96 4.93
CA LEU A 47 -3.29 -17.24 4.97
C LEU A 47 -2.92 -17.64 6.40
N GLY A 48 -2.42 -16.71 7.21
CA GLY A 48 -2.11 -16.94 8.62
C GLY A 48 -3.32 -17.44 9.40
N ARG A 49 -4.48 -16.78 9.23
CA ARG A 49 -5.75 -17.21 9.85
C ARG A 49 -6.16 -18.61 9.41
N LEU A 50 -6.07 -18.92 8.12
CA LEU A 50 -6.37 -20.27 7.60
C LEU A 50 -5.43 -21.35 8.15
N MET A 51 -4.20 -20.98 8.49
CA MET A 51 -3.21 -21.88 9.10
C MET A 51 -3.36 -21.98 10.63
N GLY A 52 -4.37 -21.35 11.23
CA GLY A 52 -4.60 -21.38 12.68
C GLY A 52 -3.68 -20.45 13.48
N ALA A 53 -3.08 -19.44 12.83
CA ALA A 53 -2.38 -18.39 13.56
C ALA A 53 -3.41 -17.49 14.27
N GLU A 54 -3.64 -17.79 15.55
CA GLU A 54 -4.40 -16.95 16.46
C GLU A 54 -3.42 -16.23 17.41
N GLY A 55 -3.52 -14.90 17.48
CA GLY A 55 -2.64 -14.09 18.32
C GLY A 55 -2.55 -12.63 17.88
N SER A 56 -1.98 -11.78 18.75
CA SER A 56 -1.94 -10.33 18.61
C SER A 56 -1.36 -9.85 17.28
N ALA A 57 -0.41 -10.58 16.69
CA ALA A 57 0.20 -10.23 15.40
C ALA A 57 -0.81 -10.13 14.24
N ALA A 58 -1.87 -10.95 14.23
CA ALA A 58 -2.91 -10.87 13.21
C ALA A 58 -3.85 -9.68 13.42
N GLU A 59 -4.07 -9.27 14.69
CA GLU A 59 -4.87 -8.12 15.07
C GLU A 59 -4.10 -6.81 14.79
N ASP A 60 -2.82 -6.76 15.17
CA ASP A 60 -1.90 -5.65 14.90
C ASP A 60 -1.78 -5.39 13.39
N ALA A 61 -1.60 -6.45 12.59
CA ALA A 61 -1.57 -6.34 11.13
C ALA A 61 -2.91 -5.83 10.57
N THR A 62 -4.04 -6.20 11.17
CA THR A 62 -5.36 -5.73 10.73
C THR A 62 -5.55 -4.24 11.01
N THR A 63 -5.13 -3.76 12.19
CA THR A 63 -5.18 -2.33 12.55
C THR A 63 -4.33 -1.50 11.60
N ILE A 64 -3.09 -1.93 11.35
CA ILE A 64 -2.15 -1.26 10.43
C ILE A 64 -2.72 -1.18 9.00
N LEU A 65 -3.38 -2.24 8.53
CA LEU A 65 -4.02 -2.26 7.21
C LEU A 65 -5.13 -1.21 7.10
N VAL A 66 -5.94 -1.03 8.14
CA VAL A 66 -7.02 -0.04 8.15
C VAL A 66 -6.45 1.39 8.06
N GLU A 67 -5.45 1.71 8.90
CA GLU A 67 -4.81 3.03 8.90
C GLU A 67 -4.15 3.35 7.56
N ALA A 68 -3.41 2.40 6.99
CA ALA A 68 -2.73 2.58 5.71
C ALA A 68 -3.73 2.76 4.54
N ARG A 69 -4.87 2.06 4.56
CA ARG A 69 -5.94 2.23 3.57
C ARG A 69 -6.58 3.61 3.67
N GLN A 70 -6.80 4.12 4.88
CA GLN A 70 -7.34 5.46 5.09
C GLN A 70 -6.38 6.54 4.56
N ALA A 71 -5.07 6.38 4.81
CA ALA A 71 -4.06 7.30 4.32
C ALA A 71 -3.99 7.35 2.78
N ILE A 72 -4.12 6.19 2.11
CA ILE A 72 -4.17 6.08 0.64
C ILE A 72 -5.47 6.67 0.08
N ALA A 73 -6.61 6.36 0.69
CA ALA A 73 -7.92 6.86 0.24
C ALA A 73 -8.06 8.39 0.35
N ALA A 74 -7.23 9.05 1.16
CA ALA A 74 -7.16 10.51 1.23
C ALA A 74 -6.61 11.16 -0.05
N PHE A 75 -5.98 10.38 -0.93
CA PHE A 75 -5.50 10.82 -2.24
C PHE A 75 -6.35 10.13 -3.32
N PRO A 76 -7.46 10.77 -3.77
CA PRO A 76 -8.27 10.21 -4.84
C PRO A 76 -7.39 10.06 -6.10
N GLU A 77 -7.54 8.93 -6.80
CA GLU A 77 -6.91 8.74 -8.10
C GLU A 77 -7.46 9.82 -9.04
N GLU A 78 -6.59 10.71 -9.52
CA GLU A 78 -6.89 11.44 -10.76
C GLU A 78 -6.92 10.39 -11.87
N ASP A 79 -8.12 10.17 -12.42
CA ASP A 79 -8.34 9.29 -13.56
C ASP A 79 -7.44 9.75 -14.72
N PRO A 80 -6.44 8.94 -15.14
CA PRO A 80 -5.59 9.30 -16.28
C PRO A 80 -6.32 9.19 -17.62
N HIS A 81 -7.61 8.86 -17.66
CA HIS A 81 -8.44 8.90 -18.87
C HIS A 81 -9.25 10.21 -18.99
N GLY A 82 -8.55 11.34 -19.02
CA GLY A 82 -9.08 12.60 -19.50
C GLY A 82 -8.44 12.97 -20.85
N GLU A 83 -9.15 12.70 -21.94
CA GLU A 83 -9.01 13.34 -23.26
C GLU A 83 -7.91 12.80 -24.22
N GLU A 84 -8.11 11.59 -24.72
CA GLU A 84 -7.76 11.26 -26.11
C GLU A 84 -9.01 10.75 -26.84
N GLU A 85 -9.97 11.63 -27.13
CA GLU A 85 -10.98 11.33 -28.14
C GLU A 85 -11.00 12.43 -29.21
N GLN A 86 -10.73 11.98 -30.43
CA GLN A 86 -10.50 12.71 -31.66
C GLN A 86 -11.70 13.57 -32.07
N CYS A 87 -11.45 14.79 -32.54
CA CYS A 87 -12.24 15.47 -33.58
C CYS A 87 -11.33 16.39 -34.40
#